data_AF-A0A938H220-F1
#
_entry.id   AF-A0A938H220-F1
#
_cell.length_a   1.000
_cell.length_b   1.000
_cell.length_c   1.000
_cell.angle_alpha   90.00
_cell.angle_beta   90.00
_cell.angle_gamma   90.00
#
_symmetry.space_group_name_H-M   'P 1'
#
loop_
_entity.id
_entity.type
_entity.pdbx_description
1 polymer ?
#
loop_
_entity_poly.entity_id
_entity_poly.type
_entity_poly.pdbx_seq_one_letter_code
_entity_poly.pdbx_strand_id
1 'polypeptide(L)'
;FESAPGFFVTGNLYRPKNLAGRAPVVLFAHGHWKDARLSEETEAKLRQEIAGGQERFAQGGRSRFQSMCVQLARMGCIVWQWDMLSDSDSRQFTAELVHRFAKQRPEMNTTSNWGLYSPPAEARLQSIMGLQTWNAIRSLDFVLSLPEVDPARVAMTGASGGGTQTMLLAAIDARLKLSFPAVMVSTAMQGGCTCENSSLLRVNTGNIEFAALFAPKPQGMTTANDWTKEMSTKGFPELQKLYALLGAPKDVLLHRGEHFPHNYNAVSRSAFYTWLNRHFKLGQVEPVIERDFEPLSREQLTVWDAQHPAPAANGPEFERALLKWLSDDATGQLRAGAVSPERWRQTAGAAVEVLIGRTAETAGEVDWQPGERRDRGDYFEQAGRVRNRTHREELPAVWLTPKRGTGRAVVWLDDSGKAALYEKGGALKPAVLRLLQAGTAVLGADLLFQGEFLADGQPVKQTRKVASPREFAGYTFGYNHALFAQRAHDVLTLAKVARGAGGGGSGNAAAVAVAGFGGAGPIVAAA
;
A
#
# COMPACT_ATOMS: atom_id res chain seq x y z
N PHE A 1 13.86 -16.50 -12.76
CA PHE A 1 12.67 -17.38 -12.74
C PHE A 1 11.46 -16.62 -13.28
N GLU A 2 10.38 -17.29 -13.65
CA GLU A 2 9.13 -16.65 -14.10
C GLU A 2 8.19 -16.46 -12.89
N SER A 3 7.81 -15.21 -12.57
CA SER A 3 6.97 -14.86 -11.40
C SER A 3 5.48 -14.82 -11.72
N ALA A 4 5.13 -14.62 -12.98
CA ALA A 4 3.80 -14.72 -13.58
C ALA A 4 3.98 -15.02 -15.08
N PRO A 5 2.95 -15.50 -15.81
CA PRO A 5 3.10 -15.83 -17.23
C PRO A 5 3.73 -14.70 -18.05
N GLY A 6 4.88 -14.99 -18.66
CA GLY A 6 5.72 -14.08 -19.41
C GLY A 6 6.49 -13.05 -18.58
N PHE A 7 6.33 -12.97 -17.26
CA PHE A 7 6.95 -11.99 -16.37
C PHE A 7 8.12 -12.61 -15.60
N PHE A 8 9.34 -12.19 -15.92
CA PHE A 8 10.56 -12.77 -15.39
C PHE A 8 11.21 -11.89 -14.32
N VAL A 9 11.74 -12.58 -13.30
CA VAL A 9 12.64 -12.01 -12.30
C VAL A 9 14.06 -12.49 -12.60
N THR A 10 14.93 -11.53 -12.89
CA THR A 10 16.35 -11.73 -13.17
C THR A 10 17.18 -11.41 -11.95
N GLY A 11 18.32 -12.09 -11.78
CA GLY A 11 19.14 -11.95 -10.59
C GLY A 11 20.28 -12.96 -10.53
N ASN A 12 21.15 -12.82 -9.52
CA ASN A 12 22.24 -13.76 -9.26
C ASN A 12 22.06 -14.40 -7.87
N LEU A 13 22.37 -15.70 -7.80
CA LEU A 13 22.32 -16.49 -6.57
C LEU A 13 23.74 -16.84 -6.12
N TYR A 14 24.16 -16.28 -5.00
CA TYR A 14 25.48 -16.51 -4.43
C TYR A 14 25.40 -17.62 -3.38
N ARG A 15 26.29 -18.62 -3.48
CA ARG A 15 26.35 -19.75 -2.57
C ARG A 15 27.71 -19.83 -1.88
N PRO A 16 27.78 -20.18 -0.59
CA PRO A 16 29.04 -20.50 0.05
C PRO A 16 29.71 -21.70 -0.64
N LYS A 17 31.02 -21.64 -0.88
CA LYS A 17 31.76 -22.72 -1.57
C LYS A 17 31.70 -24.06 -0.84
N ASN A 18 31.76 -24.01 0.49
CA ASN A 18 31.83 -25.18 1.35
C ASN A 18 30.57 -25.25 2.22
N LEU A 19 29.43 -25.57 1.61
CA LEU A 19 28.16 -25.66 2.31
C LEU A 19 28.03 -27.00 3.02
N ALA A 20 27.96 -27.00 4.34
CA ALA A 20 27.66 -28.18 5.15
C ALA A 20 26.19 -28.12 5.62
N GLY A 21 25.30 -28.84 4.93
CA GLY A 21 23.88 -28.88 5.25
C GLY A 21 23.12 -27.61 4.85
N ARG A 22 22.04 -27.31 5.59
CA ARG A 22 21.20 -26.13 5.31
C ARG A 22 21.80 -24.83 5.83
N ALA A 23 21.67 -23.77 5.04
CA ALA A 23 22.26 -22.47 5.32
C ALA A 23 21.21 -21.35 5.42
N PRO A 24 21.48 -20.30 6.20
CA PRO A 24 20.70 -19.07 6.15
C PRO A 24 20.63 -18.52 4.73
N VAL A 25 19.55 -17.79 4.43
CA VAL A 25 19.41 -17.06 3.17
C VAL A 25 19.14 -15.59 3.40
N VAL A 26 19.72 -14.75 2.53
CA VAL A 26 19.50 -13.31 2.50
C VAL A 26 18.92 -12.91 1.14
N LEU A 27 17.74 -12.30 1.18
CA LEU A 27 17.14 -11.60 0.05
C LEU A 27 17.72 -10.18 0.00
N PHE A 28 18.23 -9.76 -1.17
CA PHE A 28 18.81 -8.44 -1.36
C PHE A 28 18.12 -7.68 -2.49
N ALA A 29 17.27 -6.73 -2.11
CA ALA A 29 16.64 -5.79 -3.03
C ALA A 29 17.48 -4.52 -3.17
N HIS A 30 17.64 -4.02 -4.39
CA HIS A 30 18.31 -2.74 -4.62
C HIS A 30 17.31 -1.59 -4.82
N GLY A 31 17.76 -0.37 -4.48
CA GLY A 31 17.03 0.86 -4.80
C GLY A 31 17.37 1.38 -6.20
N HIS A 32 17.12 2.68 -6.42
CA HIS A 32 17.25 3.37 -7.71
C HIS A 32 18.70 3.62 -8.17
N TRP A 33 19.58 2.62 -8.08
CA TRP A 33 20.88 2.63 -8.73
C TRP A 33 20.71 2.20 -10.18
N LYS A 34 21.43 2.87 -11.09
CA LYS A 34 21.46 2.47 -12.51
C LYS A 34 22.22 1.16 -12.65
N ASP A 35 21.57 0.18 -13.26
CA ASP A 35 22.14 -1.15 -13.50
C ASP A 35 22.72 -1.76 -12.22
N ALA A 36 22.00 -1.63 -11.10
CA ALA A 36 22.51 -1.87 -9.76
C ALA A 36 23.33 -3.17 -9.64
N ARG A 37 22.77 -4.30 -10.07
CA ARG A 37 23.44 -5.60 -10.02
C ARG A 37 24.68 -5.68 -10.90
N LEU A 38 24.66 -4.99 -12.04
CA LEU A 38 25.74 -4.97 -13.05
C LEU A 38 26.67 -3.75 -12.89
N SER A 39 26.48 -2.95 -11.85
CA SER A 39 27.15 -1.66 -11.72
C SER A 39 28.58 -1.83 -11.21
N GLU A 40 29.47 -1.07 -11.85
CA GLU A 40 30.81 -0.80 -11.36
C GLU A 40 30.99 0.70 -11.13
N GLU A 41 31.65 1.05 -10.05
CA GLU A 41 32.00 2.41 -9.70
C GLU A 41 33.25 2.85 -10.46
N THR A 42 33.25 4.12 -10.86
CA THR A 42 34.43 4.73 -11.47
C THR A 42 35.58 4.79 -10.48
N GLU A 43 36.81 4.60 -10.96
CA GLU A 43 38.00 4.64 -10.10
C GLU A 43 38.11 5.96 -9.31
N ALA A 44 37.80 7.10 -9.95
CA ALA A 44 37.83 8.40 -9.31
C ALA A 44 36.84 8.50 -8.14
N LYS A 45 35.59 8.07 -8.33
CA LYS A 45 34.58 8.09 -7.27
C LYS A 45 34.91 7.07 -6.19
N LEU A 46 35.37 5.86 -6.53
CA LEU A 46 35.78 4.87 -5.54
C LEU A 46 36.93 5.39 -4.67
N ARG A 47 37.95 6.04 -5.24
CA ARG A 47 39.02 6.67 -4.46
C ARG A 47 38.49 7.73 -3.50
N GLN A 48 37.51 8.54 -3.92
CA GLN A 48 36.84 9.51 -3.05
C GLN A 48 36.04 8.82 -1.93
N GLU A 49 35.32 7.74 -2.24
CA GLU A 49 34.56 6.96 -1.26
C GLU A 49 35.48 6.29 -0.24
N ILE A 50 36.63 5.77 -0.66
CA ILE A 50 37.66 5.22 0.23
C ILE A 50 38.26 6.31 1.12
N ALA A 51 38.67 7.44 0.54
CA ALA A 51 39.20 8.57 1.30
C ALA A 51 38.18 9.13 2.31
N GLY A 52 36.91 9.13 1.95
CA GLY A 52 35.81 9.54 2.81
C GLY A 52 35.32 8.46 3.79
N GLY A 53 35.89 7.25 3.79
CA GLY A 53 35.51 6.14 4.67
C GLY A 53 34.18 5.44 4.33
N GLN A 54 33.58 5.76 3.17
CA GLN A 54 32.38 5.07 2.67
C GLN A 54 32.73 3.68 2.14
N GLU A 55 33.88 3.51 1.52
CA GLU A 55 34.37 2.23 1.04
C GLU A 55 35.73 1.90 1.63
N ARG A 56 36.15 0.63 1.50
CA ARG A 56 37.41 0.15 2.11
C ARG A 56 38.38 -0.48 1.11
N PHE A 57 37.87 -1.11 0.06
CA PHE A 57 38.66 -1.99 -0.79
C PHE A 57 38.67 -1.51 -2.24
N ALA A 58 39.83 -1.61 -2.88
CA ALA A 58 40.03 -1.12 -4.24
C ALA A 58 39.37 -2.01 -5.29
N GLN A 59 39.34 -3.34 -5.10
CA GLN A 59 38.64 -4.22 -6.04
C GLN A 59 37.17 -4.38 -5.67
N GLY A 60 36.88 -4.81 -4.44
CA GLY A 60 35.51 -5.05 -4.00
C GLY A 60 34.64 -3.79 -4.02
N GLY A 61 35.22 -2.63 -3.68
CA GLY A 61 34.52 -1.35 -3.73
C GLY A 61 34.09 -0.93 -5.14
N ARG A 62 34.67 -1.51 -6.21
CA ARG A 62 34.18 -1.30 -7.58
C ARG A 62 32.74 -1.77 -7.72
N SER A 63 32.31 -2.84 -7.04
CA SER A 63 30.91 -3.24 -7.04
C SER A 63 30.41 -3.49 -5.63
N ARG A 64 29.72 -2.49 -5.09
CA ARG A 64 29.15 -2.51 -3.72
C ARG A 64 28.06 -3.59 -3.57
N PHE A 65 27.33 -3.85 -4.65
CA PHE A 65 26.32 -4.89 -4.68
C PHE A 65 26.94 -6.29 -4.61
N GLN A 66 27.99 -6.54 -5.42
CA GLN A 66 28.74 -7.79 -5.33
C GLN A 66 29.47 -7.94 -3.98
N SER A 67 30.03 -6.85 -3.43
CA SER A 67 30.68 -6.86 -2.10
C SER A 67 29.77 -7.44 -1.03
N MET A 68 28.49 -7.04 -1.04
CA MET A 68 27.52 -7.53 -0.09
C MET A 68 27.23 -9.02 -0.26
N CYS A 69 26.93 -9.42 -1.49
CA CYS A 69 26.64 -10.82 -1.81
C CYS A 69 27.83 -11.74 -1.48
N VAL A 70 29.04 -11.32 -1.83
CA VAL A 70 30.27 -12.10 -1.59
C VAL A 70 30.59 -12.19 -0.11
N GLN A 71 30.47 -11.10 0.65
CA GLN A 71 30.75 -11.16 2.08
C GLN A 71 29.72 -12.03 2.82
N LEU A 72 28.43 -11.91 2.52
CA LEU A 72 27.40 -12.78 3.09
C LEU A 72 27.62 -14.25 2.74
N ALA A 73 28.02 -14.56 1.50
CA ALA A 73 28.40 -15.91 1.11
C ALA A 73 29.61 -16.44 1.90
N ARG A 74 30.60 -15.58 2.18
CA ARG A 74 31.74 -15.90 3.05
C ARG A 74 31.33 -16.11 4.51
N MET A 75 30.24 -15.50 4.95
CA MET A 75 29.64 -15.72 6.28
C MET A 75 28.75 -16.98 6.33
N GLY A 76 28.69 -17.75 5.26
CA GLY A 76 27.91 -19.00 5.19
C GLY A 76 26.44 -18.80 4.82
N CYS A 77 26.05 -17.63 4.29
CA CYS A 77 24.68 -17.38 3.84
C CYS A 77 24.54 -17.60 2.33
N ILE A 78 23.41 -18.12 1.89
CA ILE A 78 22.99 -18.02 0.49
C ILE A 78 22.44 -16.61 0.27
N VAL A 79 22.72 -15.99 -0.88
CA VAL A 79 22.23 -14.64 -1.18
C VAL A 79 21.52 -14.62 -2.51
N TRP A 80 20.28 -14.15 -2.51
CA TRP A 80 19.51 -13.89 -3.71
C TRP A 80 19.39 -12.40 -3.93
N GLN A 81 20.10 -11.90 -4.94
CA GLN A 81 19.99 -10.52 -5.41
C GLN A 81 19.23 -10.51 -6.73
N TRP A 82 18.09 -9.81 -6.78
CA TRP A 82 17.30 -9.67 -8.00
C TRP A 82 17.24 -8.23 -8.48
N ASP A 83 16.87 -8.09 -9.75
CA ASP A 83 16.69 -6.81 -10.40
C ASP A 83 15.33 -6.21 -10.06
N MET A 84 15.34 -4.95 -9.65
CA MET A 84 14.11 -4.16 -9.60
C MET A 84 13.56 -3.98 -11.02
N LEU A 85 12.26 -3.71 -11.12
CA LEU A 85 11.64 -3.49 -12.43
C LEU A 85 12.34 -2.37 -13.20
N SER A 86 12.57 -2.62 -14.50
CA SER A 86 13.27 -1.74 -15.42
C SER A 86 14.78 -1.52 -15.18
N ASP A 87 15.43 -2.31 -14.32
CA ASP A 87 16.86 -2.18 -14.08
C ASP A 87 17.65 -3.42 -14.51
N SER A 88 18.95 -3.26 -14.76
CA SER A 88 19.88 -4.34 -15.09
C SER A 88 19.34 -5.23 -16.24
N ASP A 89 18.98 -6.49 -16.00
CA ASP A 89 18.41 -7.38 -17.04
C ASP A 89 16.86 -7.41 -17.05
N SER A 90 16.20 -6.84 -16.04
CA SER A 90 14.74 -6.78 -15.92
C SER A 90 14.17 -5.64 -16.78
N ARG A 91 14.17 -5.81 -18.11
CA ARG A 91 13.79 -4.76 -19.09
C ARG A 91 12.39 -4.90 -19.71
N GLN A 92 11.54 -5.78 -19.16
CA GLN A 92 10.18 -6.00 -19.67
C GLN A 92 9.26 -4.79 -19.52
N PHE A 93 9.53 -3.94 -18.52
CA PHE A 93 8.92 -2.61 -18.40
C PHE A 93 10.00 -1.56 -18.54
N THR A 94 9.65 -0.41 -19.14
CA THR A 94 10.59 0.70 -19.35
C THR A 94 10.77 1.55 -18.09
N ALA A 95 11.89 2.25 -17.99
CA ALA A 95 12.17 3.10 -16.82
C ALA A 95 11.23 4.30 -16.79
N GLU A 96 10.77 4.70 -17.99
CA GLU A 96 9.76 5.73 -18.14
C GLU A 96 8.44 5.31 -17.49
N LEU A 97 7.99 4.09 -17.72
CA LEU A 97 6.77 3.59 -17.11
C LEU A 97 6.93 3.29 -15.62
N VAL A 98 8.05 2.69 -15.21
CA VAL A 98 8.24 2.22 -13.83
C VAL A 98 8.59 3.36 -12.87
N HIS A 99 9.52 4.24 -13.27
CA HIS A 99 10.19 5.18 -12.36
C HIS A 99 9.89 6.65 -12.65
N ARG A 100 9.53 6.97 -13.90
CA ARG A 100 9.37 8.36 -14.37
C ARG A 100 7.97 8.69 -14.89
N PHE A 101 6.98 7.81 -14.67
CA PHE A 101 5.64 7.99 -15.20
C PHE A 101 5.08 9.36 -14.84
N ALA A 102 4.77 10.15 -15.86
CA ALA A 102 4.35 11.54 -15.70
C ALA A 102 2.95 11.81 -16.27
N LYS A 103 2.58 11.16 -17.37
CA LYS A 103 1.35 11.45 -18.11
C LYS A 103 0.52 10.19 -18.32
N GLN A 104 -0.79 10.33 -18.17
CA GLN A 104 -1.76 9.29 -18.50
C GLN A 104 -1.63 8.90 -19.97
N ARG A 105 -1.86 7.63 -20.24
CA ARG A 105 -1.81 7.01 -21.56
C ARG A 105 -3.26 6.72 -22.01
N PRO A 106 -3.91 7.60 -22.80
CA PRO A 106 -5.32 7.46 -23.15
C PRO A 106 -5.66 6.11 -23.79
N GLU A 107 -4.76 5.57 -24.61
CA GLU A 107 -4.85 4.27 -25.25
C GLU A 107 -4.81 3.09 -24.26
N MET A 108 -4.35 3.33 -23.02
CA MET A 108 -4.32 2.37 -21.92
C MET A 108 -5.43 2.62 -20.89
N ASN A 109 -6.25 3.65 -21.08
CA ASN A 109 -7.31 4.06 -20.17
C ASN A 109 -8.69 3.68 -20.72
N THR A 110 -8.96 2.38 -20.78
CA THR A 110 -10.19 1.81 -21.33
C THR A 110 -10.77 0.80 -20.34
N THR A 111 -12.10 0.64 -20.33
CA THR A 111 -12.77 -0.31 -19.40
C THR A 111 -12.41 -1.77 -19.70
N SER A 112 -11.99 -2.08 -20.92
CA SER A 112 -11.40 -3.34 -21.37
C SER A 112 -9.99 -3.11 -21.91
N ASN A 113 -9.02 -3.98 -21.59
CA ASN A 113 -7.62 -3.88 -22.05
C ASN A 113 -6.86 -2.63 -21.55
N TRP A 114 -6.92 -2.40 -20.25
CA TRP A 114 -6.27 -1.29 -19.59
C TRP A 114 -4.77 -1.53 -19.33
N GLY A 115 -4.04 -0.44 -19.06
CA GLY A 115 -2.67 -0.46 -18.54
C GLY A 115 -2.55 0.07 -17.12
N LEU A 116 -1.36 -0.05 -16.55
CA LEU A 116 -0.93 0.52 -15.29
C LEU A 116 -1.21 2.03 -15.26
N TYR A 117 -1.49 2.53 -14.05
CA TYR A 117 -1.86 3.92 -13.74
C TYR A 117 -3.24 4.37 -14.24
N SER A 118 -3.92 3.58 -15.06
CA SER A 118 -5.29 3.87 -15.48
C SER A 118 -6.28 3.67 -14.31
N PRO A 119 -7.43 4.36 -14.28
CA PRO A 119 -8.49 4.11 -13.31
C PRO A 119 -8.91 2.63 -13.19
N PRO A 120 -9.04 1.84 -14.27
CA PRO A 120 -9.28 0.40 -14.16
C PRO A 120 -8.16 -0.39 -13.46
N ALA A 121 -6.89 -0.03 -13.64
CA ALA A 121 -5.78 -0.65 -12.92
C ALA A 121 -5.81 -0.29 -11.42
N GLU A 122 -5.96 1.01 -11.11
CA GLU A 122 -6.02 1.50 -9.72
C GLU A 122 -7.21 0.90 -8.96
N ALA A 123 -8.39 0.80 -9.59
CA ALA A 123 -9.58 0.17 -9.00
C ALA A 123 -9.41 -1.34 -8.73
N ARG A 124 -8.43 -1.98 -9.38
CA ARG A 124 -8.05 -3.39 -9.15
C ARG A 124 -6.79 -3.54 -8.30
N LEU A 125 -6.31 -2.45 -7.69
CA LEU A 125 -5.08 -2.41 -6.90
C LEU A 125 -3.83 -2.86 -7.68
N GLN A 126 -3.84 -2.68 -9.00
CA GLN A 126 -2.73 -3.03 -9.88
C GLN A 126 -1.77 -1.85 -10.01
N SER A 127 -0.57 -2.00 -9.47
CA SER A 127 0.44 -0.93 -9.44
C SER A 127 1.84 -1.48 -9.65
N ILE A 128 2.77 -0.61 -10.06
CA ILE A 128 4.20 -0.97 -10.16
C ILE A 128 4.75 -1.44 -8.82
N MET A 129 4.41 -0.77 -7.72
CA MET A 129 4.79 -1.21 -6.38
C MET A 129 4.24 -2.60 -6.06
N GLY A 130 2.99 -2.88 -6.46
CA GLY A 130 2.38 -4.21 -6.32
C GLY A 130 3.15 -5.28 -7.10
N LEU A 131 3.58 -4.99 -8.33
CA LEU A 131 4.40 -5.91 -9.12
C LEU A 131 5.80 -6.13 -8.52
N GLN A 132 6.44 -5.09 -7.96
CA GLN A 132 7.71 -5.25 -7.24
C GLN A 132 7.53 -6.10 -5.98
N THR A 133 6.47 -5.86 -5.22
CA THR A 133 6.15 -6.63 -4.01
C THR A 133 5.85 -8.08 -4.37
N TRP A 134 5.11 -8.33 -5.46
CA TRP A 134 4.89 -9.68 -6.00
C TRP A 134 6.22 -10.38 -6.32
N ASN A 135 7.15 -9.71 -7.00
CA ASN A 135 8.47 -10.26 -7.29
C ASN A 135 9.28 -10.54 -6.02
N ALA A 136 9.12 -9.74 -4.96
CA ALA A 136 9.74 -10.00 -3.67
C ALA A 136 9.17 -11.27 -3.00
N ILE A 137 7.84 -11.46 -3.02
CA ILE A 137 7.19 -12.68 -2.51
C ILE A 137 7.63 -13.89 -3.33
N ARG A 138 7.63 -13.80 -4.66
CA ARG A 138 8.07 -14.90 -5.54
C ARG A 138 9.56 -15.20 -5.41
N SER A 139 10.39 -14.19 -5.13
CA SER A 139 11.80 -14.37 -4.79
C SER A 139 11.97 -15.15 -3.48
N LEU A 140 11.14 -14.87 -2.49
CA LEU A 140 11.10 -15.62 -1.24
C LEU A 140 10.65 -17.07 -1.45
N ASP A 141 9.63 -17.31 -2.28
CA ASP A 141 9.22 -18.66 -2.68
C ASP A 141 10.34 -19.42 -3.39
N PHE A 142 11.01 -18.76 -4.33
CA PHE A 142 12.13 -19.33 -5.08
C PHE A 142 13.25 -19.77 -4.13
N VAL A 143 13.74 -18.91 -3.24
CA VAL A 143 14.83 -19.30 -2.35
C VAL A 143 14.42 -20.38 -1.34
N LEU A 144 13.18 -20.35 -0.85
CA LEU A 144 12.69 -21.37 0.09
C LEU A 144 12.44 -22.72 -0.58
N SER A 145 12.36 -22.78 -1.91
CA SER A 145 12.30 -24.04 -2.65
C SER A 145 13.65 -24.76 -2.75
N LEU A 146 14.77 -24.06 -2.48
CA LEU A 146 16.11 -24.63 -2.57
C LEU A 146 16.37 -25.57 -1.39
N PRO A 147 16.76 -26.84 -1.61
CA PRO A 147 16.89 -27.84 -0.54
C PRO A 147 17.94 -27.47 0.52
N GLU A 148 18.94 -26.68 0.12
CA GLU A 148 20.03 -26.21 0.97
C GLU A 148 19.68 -24.94 1.79
N VAL A 149 18.50 -24.35 1.64
CA VAL A 149 18.09 -23.17 2.42
C VAL A 149 17.44 -23.61 3.73
N ASP A 150 17.80 -22.92 4.82
CA ASP A 150 17.18 -23.04 6.13
C ASP A 150 16.00 -22.05 6.28
N PRO A 151 14.74 -22.54 6.27
CA PRO A 151 13.56 -21.66 6.39
C PRO A 151 13.45 -20.97 7.75
N ALA A 152 14.22 -21.39 8.76
CA ALA A 152 14.26 -20.73 10.07
C ALA A 152 15.23 -19.53 10.10
N ARG A 153 16.03 -19.31 9.06
CA ARG A 153 17.04 -18.24 8.99
C ARG A 153 16.98 -17.51 7.65
N VAL A 154 15.89 -16.76 7.46
CA VAL A 154 15.61 -15.96 6.26
C VAL A 154 15.68 -14.48 6.60
N ALA A 155 16.58 -13.74 5.98
CA ALA A 155 16.71 -12.30 6.14
C ALA A 155 16.43 -11.55 4.84
N MET A 156 16.02 -10.28 4.95
CA MET A 156 15.96 -9.38 3.80
C MET A 156 16.64 -8.04 4.13
N THR A 157 17.34 -7.49 3.15
CA THR A 157 17.94 -6.15 3.22
C THR A 157 17.81 -5.42 1.88
N GLY A 158 17.92 -4.11 1.93
CA GLY A 158 17.97 -3.23 0.77
C GLY A 158 18.05 -1.77 1.19
N ALA A 159 18.59 -0.92 0.32
CA ALA A 159 18.70 0.51 0.57
C ALA A 159 17.76 1.34 -0.28
N SER A 160 17.27 2.47 0.25
CA SER A 160 16.39 3.41 -0.46
C SER A 160 15.12 2.69 -0.96
N GLY A 161 14.81 2.70 -2.26
CA GLY A 161 13.73 1.87 -2.83
C GLY A 161 13.83 0.37 -2.51
N GLY A 162 15.03 -0.18 -2.33
CA GLY A 162 15.22 -1.55 -1.84
C GLY A 162 14.89 -1.69 -0.35
N GLY A 163 15.06 -0.61 0.42
CA GLY A 163 14.58 -0.50 1.80
C GLY A 163 13.06 -0.45 1.86
N THR A 164 12.41 0.22 0.90
CA THR A 164 10.94 0.18 0.73
C THR A 164 10.46 -1.24 0.48
N GLN A 165 11.06 -1.95 -0.46
CA GLN A 165 10.76 -3.37 -0.71
C GLN A 165 10.97 -4.23 0.54
N THR A 166 12.04 -3.97 1.30
CA THR A 166 12.38 -4.72 2.52
C THR A 166 11.34 -4.55 3.62
N MET A 167 10.92 -3.31 3.94
CA MET A 167 9.91 -3.10 4.96
C MET A 167 8.53 -3.61 4.53
N LEU A 168 8.17 -3.50 3.24
CA LEU A 168 6.88 -3.99 2.74
C LEU A 168 6.81 -5.52 2.77
N LEU A 169 7.85 -6.24 2.32
CA LEU A 169 7.84 -7.71 2.43
C LEU A 169 7.83 -8.16 3.90
N ALA A 170 8.59 -7.48 4.77
CA ALA A 170 8.60 -7.75 6.20
C ALA A 170 7.21 -7.58 6.84
N ALA A 171 6.45 -6.57 6.42
CA ALA A 171 5.10 -6.31 6.94
C ALA A 171 4.09 -7.40 6.55
N ILE A 172 4.22 -8.02 5.37
CA ILE A 172 3.18 -8.91 4.80
C ILE A 172 3.54 -10.40 4.81
N ASP A 173 4.81 -10.77 5.01
CA ASP A 173 5.24 -12.18 4.93
C ASP A 173 5.94 -12.67 6.21
N ALA A 174 5.24 -13.53 6.95
CA ALA A 174 5.70 -14.06 8.22
C ALA A 174 6.92 -15.00 8.11
N ARG A 175 7.30 -15.44 6.90
CA ARG A 175 8.45 -16.33 6.69
C ARG A 175 9.78 -15.61 6.88
N LEU A 176 9.84 -14.29 6.67
CA LEU A 176 11.02 -13.49 7.03
C LEU A 176 11.27 -13.54 8.54
N LYS A 177 12.54 -13.71 8.92
CA LYS A 177 13.01 -13.84 10.31
C LYS A 177 13.88 -12.68 10.76
N LEU A 178 14.46 -11.93 9.83
CA LEU A 178 15.20 -10.70 10.09
C LEU A 178 14.98 -9.70 8.95
N SER A 179 14.80 -8.43 9.27
CA SER A 179 14.60 -7.35 8.29
C SER A 179 15.60 -6.22 8.50
N PHE A 180 16.18 -5.70 7.42
CA PHE A 180 17.13 -4.58 7.47
C PHE A 180 16.88 -3.53 6.38
N PRO A 181 15.82 -2.70 6.47
CA PRO A 181 15.61 -1.59 5.54
C PRO A 181 16.61 -0.45 5.78
N ALA A 182 17.61 -0.33 4.90
CA ALA A 182 18.65 0.69 5.00
C ALA A 182 18.22 2.02 4.37
N VAL A 183 18.56 3.14 5.04
CA VAL A 183 18.37 4.53 4.57
C VAL A 183 16.99 4.82 3.93
N MET A 184 15.91 4.27 4.49
CA MET A 184 14.56 4.45 3.95
C MET A 184 13.48 4.72 4.99
N VAL A 185 13.46 3.96 6.09
CA VAL A 185 12.46 4.17 7.16
C VAL A 185 12.62 5.58 7.70
N SER A 186 11.58 6.40 7.55
CA SER A 186 11.58 7.79 8.00
C SER A 186 10.17 8.34 8.18
N THR A 187 10.06 9.40 8.97
CA THR A 187 8.82 10.19 9.09
C THR A 187 8.70 11.23 7.96
N ALA A 188 9.83 11.68 7.39
CA ALA A 188 9.88 12.83 6.48
C ALA A 188 9.69 12.47 4.99
N MET A 189 10.07 11.25 4.57
CA MET A 189 9.92 10.80 3.19
C MET A 189 9.31 9.40 3.13
N GLN A 190 8.25 9.27 2.33
CA GLN A 190 7.46 8.05 2.23
C GLN A 190 7.76 7.22 0.96
N GLY A 191 8.70 7.66 0.13
CA GLY A 191 9.02 7.05 -1.17
C GLY A 191 8.77 8.06 -2.30
N GLY A 192 9.82 8.41 -3.05
CA GLY A 192 9.75 9.44 -4.09
C GLY A 192 9.37 8.90 -5.46
N CYS A 193 9.44 7.59 -5.65
CA CYS A 193 9.15 6.92 -6.91
C CYS A 193 7.73 6.35 -6.96
N THR A 194 7.19 6.24 -8.18
CA THR A 194 5.95 5.51 -8.47
C THR A 194 6.04 4.03 -8.10
N CYS A 195 7.24 3.46 -8.04
CA CYS A 195 7.43 2.07 -7.61
C CYS A 195 7.41 1.85 -6.09
N GLU A 196 7.37 2.91 -5.30
CA GLU A 196 7.37 2.88 -3.83
C GLU A 196 6.01 3.26 -3.22
N ASN A 197 5.03 3.48 -4.08
CA ASN A 197 3.73 4.00 -3.73
C ASN A 197 2.63 3.26 -4.50
N SER A 198 1.47 3.16 -3.87
CA SER A 198 0.22 2.75 -4.50
C SER A 198 -0.93 3.51 -3.86
N SER A 199 -2.09 3.49 -4.51
CA SER A 199 -3.31 3.94 -3.87
C SER A 199 -3.58 3.08 -2.62
N LEU A 200 -4.18 3.71 -1.59
CA LEU A 200 -4.58 3.12 -0.30
C LEU A 200 -3.46 2.65 0.63
N LEU A 201 -2.20 2.87 0.27
CA LEU A 201 -1.06 2.36 1.03
C LEU A 201 -0.90 3.03 2.40
N ARG A 202 -0.93 4.37 2.45
CA ARG A 202 -0.55 5.22 3.61
C ARG A 202 -1.70 6.11 4.09
N VAL A 203 -2.94 5.62 4.01
CA VAL A 203 -4.07 6.35 4.56
C VAL A 203 -4.00 6.29 6.08
N ASN A 204 -3.76 7.44 6.72
CA ASN A 204 -3.56 7.58 8.17
C ASN A 204 -2.41 6.73 8.76
N THR A 205 -1.42 6.36 7.94
CA THR A 205 -0.26 5.55 8.36
C THR A 205 0.99 5.96 7.58
N GLY A 206 2.13 5.33 7.84
CA GLY A 206 3.39 5.62 7.16
C GLY A 206 4.49 4.60 7.43
N ASN A 207 5.69 4.89 6.91
CA ASN A 207 6.81 3.95 6.92
C ASN A 207 7.24 3.48 8.33
N ILE A 208 6.99 4.26 9.39
CA ILE A 208 7.26 3.82 10.78
C ILE A 208 6.33 2.68 11.17
N GLU A 209 5.04 2.77 10.86
CA GLU A 209 4.08 1.72 11.15
C GLU A 209 4.29 0.49 10.27
N PHE A 210 4.71 0.65 9.01
CA PHE A 210 5.11 -0.50 8.19
C PHE A 210 6.31 -1.24 8.77
N ALA A 211 7.32 -0.52 9.24
CA ALA A 211 8.45 -1.10 9.96
C ALA A 211 7.99 -1.80 11.26
N ALA A 212 7.04 -1.19 11.97
CA ALA A 212 6.48 -1.72 13.22
C ALA A 212 5.74 -3.06 13.04
N LEU A 213 5.13 -3.33 11.89
CA LEU A 213 4.42 -4.59 11.60
C LEU A 213 5.32 -5.84 11.66
N PHE A 214 6.64 -5.68 11.60
CA PHE A 214 7.56 -6.81 11.75
C PHE A 214 7.85 -7.18 13.22
N ALA A 215 7.52 -6.29 14.16
CA ALA A 215 7.76 -6.54 15.57
C ALA A 215 7.01 -7.81 16.03
N PRO A 216 7.58 -8.64 16.93
CA PRO A 216 8.83 -8.44 17.66
C PRO A 216 10.08 -9.03 17.00
N LYS A 217 10.06 -9.38 15.71
CA LYS A 217 11.21 -10.05 15.06
C LYS A 217 12.40 -9.09 14.89
N PRO A 218 13.65 -9.58 14.87
CA PRO A 218 14.85 -8.76 14.71
C PRO A 218 14.82 -7.80 13.50
N GLN A 219 14.81 -6.50 13.76
CA GLN A 219 14.85 -5.45 12.73
C GLN A 219 15.99 -4.46 12.95
N GLY A 220 16.81 -4.24 11.93
CA GLY A 220 17.80 -3.17 11.92
C GLY A 220 17.50 -2.13 10.85
N MET A 221 18.00 -0.91 11.00
CA MET A 221 17.90 0.14 9.99
C MET A 221 19.07 1.10 10.12
N THR A 222 19.32 1.87 9.06
CA THR A 222 20.43 2.83 9.01
C THR A 222 19.95 4.24 8.69
N THR A 223 20.71 5.24 9.15
CA THR A 223 20.55 6.64 8.73
C THR A 223 21.72 7.14 7.89
N ALA A 224 21.47 8.17 7.09
CA ALA A 224 22.47 8.95 6.37
C ALA A 224 22.11 10.44 6.38
N ASN A 225 22.92 11.30 5.74
CA ASN A 225 22.62 12.72 5.54
C ASN A 225 21.51 12.91 4.49
N ASP A 226 20.33 12.44 4.80
CA ASP A 226 19.14 12.44 3.95
C ASP A 226 17.87 12.54 4.82
N TRP A 227 16.72 12.11 4.29
CA TRP A 227 15.44 12.10 4.99
C TRP A 227 15.39 11.22 6.26
N THR A 228 16.33 10.29 6.43
CA THR A 228 16.44 9.41 7.60
C THR A 228 17.21 10.02 8.76
N LYS A 229 17.90 11.16 8.57
CA LYS A 229 18.78 11.77 9.60
C LYS A 229 18.10 12.06 10.94
N GLU A 230 16.77 12.25 10.92
CA GLU A 230 15.98 12.52 12.12
C GLU A 230 15.46 11.26 12.80
N MET A 231 15.73 10.05 12.29
CA MET A 231 15.17 8.80 12.84
C MET A 231 15.49 8.60 14.33
N SER A 232 16.67 9.04 14.76
CA SER A 232 17.09 8.95 16.16
C SER A 232 16.21 9.76 17.13
N THR A 233 15.50 10.78 16.64
CA THR A 233 14.62 11.64 17.43
C THR A 233 13.15 11.52 17.03
N LYS A 234 12.84 11.01 15.83
CA LYS A 234 11.49 10.84 15.28
C LYS A 234 11.34 9.46 14.65
N GLY A 235 10.39 8.64 15.09
CA GLY A 235 10.10 7.33 14.50
C GLY A 235 10.79 6.17 15.20
N PHE A 236 12.12 6.19 15.37
CA PHE A 236 12.82 5.10 16.09
C PHE A 236 12.42 5.01 17.58
N PRO A 237 12.23 6.11 18.33
CA PRO A 237 11.76 6.03 19.71
C PRO A 237 10.40 5.31 19.83
N GLU A 238 9.49 5.48 18.88
CA GLU A 238 8.22 4.76 18.81
C GLU A 238 8.42 3.26 18.59
N LEU A 239 9.33 2.87 17.69
CA LEU A 239 9.69 1.46 17.48
C LEU A 239 10.30 0.85 18.74
N GLN A 240 11.20 1.55 19.44
CA GLN A 240 11.78 1.07 20.69
C GLN A 240 10.71 0.82 21.76
N LYS A 241 9.74 1.73 21.90
CA LYS A 241 8.59 1.57 22.82
C LYS A 241 7.76 0.34 22.46
N LEU A 242 7.46 0.14 21.17
CA LEU A 242 6.72 -1.02 20.70
C LEU A 242 7.46 -2.34 20.99
N TYR A 243 8.74 -2.43 20.63
CA TYR A 243 9.53 -3.64 20.89
C TYR A 243 9.66 -3.93 22.38
N ALA A 244 9.80 -2.89 23.22
CA ALA A 244 9.77 -3.05 24.68
C ALA A 244 8.42 -3.57 25.18
N LEU A 245 7.31 -3.04 24.67
CA LEU A 245 5.95 -3.50 25.00
C LEU A 245 5.74 -4.98 24.64
N LEU A 246 6.32 -5.42 23.52
CA LEU A 246 6.24 -6.81 23.05
C LEU A 246 7.30 -7.73 23.67
N GLY A 247 8.08 -7.26 24.66
CA GLY A 247 9.07 -8.06 25.37
C GLY A 247 10.37 -8.33 24.60
N ALA A 248 10.63 -7.61 23.51
CA ALA A 248 11.79 -7.78 22.64
C ALA A 248 12.63 -6.50 22.46
N PRO A 249 12.98 -5.74 23.53
CA PRO A 249 13.61 -4.42 23.42
C PRO A 249 14.99 -4.43 22.74
N LYS A 250 15.63 -5.59 22.63
CA LYS A 250 16.95 -5.78 22.00
C LYS A 250 16.87 -6.19 20.54
N ASP A 251 15.68 -6.43 20.00
CA ASP A 251 15.46 -6.91 18.63
C ASP A 251 15.16 -5.76 17.65
N VAL A 252 15.47 -4.52 18.04
CA VAL A 252 15.39 -3.35 17.15
C VAL A 252 16.67 -2.50 17.23
N LEU A 253 17.25 -2.15 16.08
CA LEU A 253 18.53 -1.43 15.97
C LEU A 253 18.45 -0.26 15.00
N LEU A 254 18.98 0.91 15.41
CA LEU A 254 19.28 2.04 14.52
C LEU A 254 20.78 2.25 14.45
N HIS A 255 21.38 2.01 13.28
CA HIS A 255 22.77 2.32 13.01
C HIS A 255 22.89 3.72 12.38
N ARG A 256 23.56 4.63 13.08
CA ARG A 256 23.63 6.04 12.69
C ARG A 256 24.80 6.34 11.77
N GLY A 257 24.52 6.97 10.63
CA GLY A 257 25.50 7.24 9.56
C GLY A 257 25.39 8.64 8.97
N GLU A 258 24.88 9.64 9.71
CA GLU A 258 24.49 10.95 9.17
C GLU A 258 25.65 11.82 8.65
N HIS A 259 26.90 11.39 8.81
CA HIS A 259 28.07 12.05 8.22
C HIS A 259 28.35 11.57 6.78
N PHE A 260 27.66 10.51 6.33
CA PHE A 260 27.72 10.03 4.96
C PHE A 260 26.52 10.52 4.14
N PRO A 261 26.67 10.74 2.83
CA PRO A 261 25.53 10.98 1.94
C PRO A 261 24.65 9.72 1.81
N HIS A 262 23.48 9.85 1.18
CA HIS A 262 22.55 8.75 0.92
C HIS A 262 23.22 7.58 0.18
N ASN A 263 23.42 6.43 0.85
CA ASN A 263 24.12 5.27 0.30
C ASN A 263 23.84 3.96 1.08
N TYR A 264 24.45 2.85 0.64
CA TYR A 264 24.61 1.63 1.45
C TYR A 264 26.09 1.26 1.57
N ASN A 265 26.85 2.03 2.34
CA ASN A 265 28.32 2.00 2.42
C ASN A 265 28.88 0.85 3.25
N ALA A 266 30.19 0.61 3.16
CA ALA A 266 30.85 -0.47 3.88
C ALA A 266 30.60 -0.44 5.40
N VAL A 267 30.42 0.75 5.97
CA VAL A 267 30.06 0.94 7.39
C VAL A 267 28.64 0.43 7.67
N SER A 268 27.65 0.87 6.89
CA SER A 268 26.26 0.42 6.99
C SER A 268 26.11 -1.08 6.69
N ARG A 269 26.86 -1.60 5.72
CA ARG A 269 26.91 -3.02 5.38
C ARG A 269 27.49 -3.85 6.53
N SER A 270 28.57 -3.39 7.16
CA SER A 270 29.13 -4.01 8.37
C SER A 270 28.14 -4.05 9.53
N ALA A 271 27.33 -3.01 9.71
CA ALA A 271 26.25 -3.01 10.71
C ALA A 271 25.22 -4.11 10.44
N PHE A 272 24.79 -4.28 9.18
CA PHE A 272 23.90 -5.37 8.78
C PHE A 272 24.54 -6.75 9.00
N TYR A 273 25.78 -6.96 8.56
CA TYR A 273 26.47 -8.24 8.75
C TYR A 273 26.60 -8.61 10.23
N THR A 274 26.95 -7.64 11.06
CA THR A 274 27.09 -7.85 12.50
C THR A 274 25.73 -8.18 13.14
N TRP A 275 24.67 -7.50 12.72
CA TRP A 275 23.30 -7.81 13.16
C TRP A 275 22.87 -9.23 12.76
N LEU A 276 23.08 -9.59 11.49
CA LEU A 276 22.80 -10.93 10.96
C LEU A 276 23.61 -12.01 11.70
N ASN A 277 24.91 -11.76 11.93
CA ASN A 277 25.81 -12.67 12.63
C ASN A 277 25.28 -13.05 14.02
N ARG A 278 24.81 -12.07 14.78
CA ARG A 278 24.25 -12.27 16.13
C ARG A 278 22.98 -13.12 16.09
N HIS A 279 22.00 -12.71 15.28
CA HIS A 279 20.69 -13.36 15.27
C HIS A 279 20.70 -14.75 14.61
N PHE A 280 21.53 -14.95 13.58
CA PHE A 280 21.65 -16.24 12.89
C PHE A 280 22.82 -17.11 13.39
N LYS A 281 23.55 -16.62 14.41
CA LYS A 281 24.65 -17.32 15.08
C LYS A 281 25.71 -17.82 14.10
N LEU A 282 26.20 -16.94 13.22
CA LEU A 282 27.11 -17.29 12.11
C LEU A 282 28.57 -17.46 12.55
N GLY A 283 28.89 -17.18 13.82
CA GLY A 283 30.21 -17.43 14.41
C GLY A 283 31.32 -16.53 13.89
N GLN A 284 31.01 -15.41 13.25
CA GLN A 284 31.99 -14.45 12.76
C GLN A 284 32.51 -13.58 13.91
N VAL A 285 33.78 -13.17 13.82
CA VAL A 285 34.36 -12.16 14.72
C VAL A 285 33.70 -10.81 14.44
N GLU A 286 33.30 -10.12 15.51
CA GLU A 286 32.65 -8.81 15.41
C GLU A 286 33.63 -7.64 15.69
N PRO A 287 33.46 -6.48 15.02
CA PRO A 287 32.48 -6.22 13.95
C PRO A 287 32.83 -7.00 12.68
N VAL A 288 31.81 -7.44 11.95
CA VAL A 288 32.02 -8.17 10.70
C VAL A 288 32.39 -7.19 9.59
N ILE A 289 33.63 -7.25 9.12
CA ILE A 289 34.16 -6.41 8.04
C ILE A 289 34.27 -7.23 6.76
N GLU A 290 34.01 -6.59 5.63
CA GLU A 290 34.21 -7.19 4.31
C GLU A 290 35.67 -7.56 4.08
N ARG A 291 35.91 -8.50 3.16
CA ARG A 291 37.23 -8.77 2.61
C ARG A 291 37.22 -8.44 1.13
N ASP A 292 38.36 -8.04 0.60
CA ASP A 292 38.48 -7.76 -0.82
C ASP A 292 38.18 -9.00 -1.69
N PHE A 293 37.77 -8.76 -2.94
CA PHE A 293 37.49 -9.80 -3.93
C PHE A 293 37.55 -9.19 -5.33
N GLU A 294 37.74 -10.03 -6.35
CA GLU A 294 37.64 -9.60 -7.75
C GLU A 294 36.18 -9.60 -8.19
N PRO A 295 35.61 -8.44 -8.59
CA PRO A 295 34.26 -8.37 -9.14
C PRO A 295 34.13 -9.17 -10.44
N LEU A 296 32.97 -9.78 -10.63
CA LEU A 296 32.57 -10.34 -11.92
C LEU A 296 32.19 -9.21 -12.87
N SER A 297 32.48 -9.39 -14.17
CA SER A 297 32.09 -8.46 -15.21
C SER A 297 30.58 -8.49 -15.48
N ARG A 298 30.08 -7.48 -16.21
CA ARG A 298 28.69 -7.43 -16.67
C ARG A 298 28.29 -8.69 -17.43
N GLU A 299 29.15 -9.17 -18.32
CA GLU A 299 28.91 -10.33 -19.18
C GLU A 299 28.82 -11.62 -18.37
N GLN A 300 29.52 -11.69 -17.23
CA GLN A 300 29.46 -12.83 -16.33
C GLN A 300 28.22 -12.81 -15.41
N LEU A 301 27.65 -11.63 -15.18
CA LEU A 301 26.49 -11.45 -14.31
C LEU A 301 25.16 -11.49 -15.07
N THR A 302 25.14 -11.07 -16.34
CA THR A 302 23.90 -11.03 -17.12
C THR A 302 23.28 -12.43 -17.26
N VAL A 303 21.95 -12.52 -17.21
CA VAL A 303 21.23 -13.80 -17.27
C VAL A 303 20.72 -14.13 -18.67
N TRP A 304 20.80 -13.17 -19.59
CA TRP A 304 20.35 -13.35 -20.97
C TRP A 304 21.56 -13.60 -21.88
N ASP A 305 21.51 -14.67 -22.65
CA ASP A 305 22.56 -15.07 -23.58
C ASP A 305 21.95 -15.68 -24.86
N ALA A 306 22.78 -16.24 -25.73
CA ALA A 306 22.32 -16.86 -26.97
C ALA A 306 21.45 -18.12 -26.74
N GLN A 307 21.63 -18.81 -25.61
CA GLN A 307 20.89 -20.00 -25.21
C GLN A 307 19.60 -19.65 -24.43
N HIS A 308 19.59 -18.52 -23.75
CA HIS A 308 18.51 -17.98 -22.94
C HIS A 308 18.25 -16.52 -23.38
N PRO A 309 17.63 -16.32 -24.55
CA PRO A 309 17.39 -14.98 -25.06
C PRO A 309 16.48 -14.20 -24.10
N ALA A 310 16.76 -12.91 -23.96
CA ALA A 310 15.89 -12.01 -23.22
C ALA A 310 14.45 -12.10 -23.76
N PRO A 311 13.42 -12.04 -22.89
CA PRO A 311 12.07 -11.86 -23.39
C PRO A 311 12.05 -10.61 -24.25
N ALA A 312 11.35 -10.66 -25.38
CA ALA A 312 11.18 -9.47 -26.20
C ALA A 312 10.72 -8.31 -25.30
N ALA A 313 11.31 -7.13 -25.49
CA ALA A 313 10.93 -5.92 -24.78
C ALA A 313 9.48 -5.58 -25.19
N ASN A 314 8.53 -6.25 -24.56
CA ASN A 314 7.17 -6.33 -25.04
C ASN A 314 6.41 -5.13 -24.52
N GLY A 315 5.89 -4.34 -25.47
CA GLY A 315 5.19 -3.09 -25.25
C GLY A 315 3.82 -3.25 -24.55
N PRO A 316 2.87 -2.35 -24.83
CA PRO A 316 1.56 -2.30 -24.17
C PRO A 316 0.80 -3.63 -24.05
N GLU A 317 1.04 -4.59 -24.95
CA GLU A 317 0.38 -5.89 -25.01
C GLU A 317 0.77 -6.80 -23.85
N PHE A 318 2.06 -6.88 -23.50
CA PHE A 318 2.51 -7.67 -22.35
C PHE A 318 1.96 -7.09 -21.06
N GLU A 319 2.01 -5.75 -20.92
CA GLU A 319 1.42 -5.05 -19.79
C GLU A 319 -0.07 -5.40 -19.63
N ARG A 320 -0.86 -5.27 -20.71
CA ARG A 320 -2.30 -5.63 -20.71
C ARG A 320 -2.53 -7.09 -20.36
N ALA A 321 -1.74 -8.01 -20.93
CA ALA A 321 -1.86 -9.44 -20.67
C ALA A 321 -1.59 -9.79 -19.20
N LEU A 322 -0.53 -9.21 -18.61
CA LEU A 322 -0.20 -9.40 -17.20
C LEU A 322 -1.30 -8.85 -16.29
N LEU A 323 -1.79 -7.63 -16.56
CA LEU A 323 -2.87 -7.03 -15.78
C LEU A 323 -4.19 -7.80 -15.91
N LYS A 324 -4.49 -8.32 -17.10
CA LYS A 324 -5.65 -9.20 -17.30
C LYS A 324 -5.50 -10.49 -16.51
N TRP A 325 -4.35 -11.15 -16.57
CA TRP A 325 -4.09 -12.38 -15.83
C TRP A 325 -4.27 -12.18 -14.31
N LEU A 326 -3.69 -11.11 -13.75
CA LEU A 326 -3.88 -10.74 -12.34
C LEU A 326 -5.35 -10.49 -12.00
N SER A 327 -6.09 -9.82 -12.89
CA SER A 327 -7.52 -9.53 -12.69
C SER A 327 -8.38 -10.80 -12.75
N ASP A 328 -8.09 -11.71 -13.68
CA ASP A 328 -8.83 -12.96 -13.85
C ASP A 328 -8.61 -13.88 -12.65
N ASP A 329 -7.36 -13.99 -12.17
CA ASP A 329 -7.01 -14.76 -10.98
C ASP A 329 -7.74 -14.23 -9.73
N ALA A 330 -7.63 -12.93 -9.44
CA ALA A 330 -8.31 -12.30 -8.32
C ALA A 330 -9.84 -12.44 -8.41
N THR A 331 -10.42 -12.28 -9.60
CA THR A 331 -11.86 -12.46 -9.82
C THR A 331 -12.29 -13.89 -9.59
N GLY A 332 -11.50 -14.87 -10.04
CA GLY A 332 -11.75 -16.29 -9.80
C GLY A 332 -11.81 -16.61 -8.32
N GLN A 333 -10.83 -16.12 -7.54
CA GLN A 333 -10.77 -16.30 -6.09
C GLN A 333 -11.96 -15.63 -5.37
N LEU A 334 -12.32 -14.39 -5.74
CA LEU A 334 -13.46 -13.69 -5.17
C LEU A 334 -14.79 -14.41 -5.46
N ARG A 335 -14.99 -14.90 -6.70
CA ARG A 335 -16.19 -15.69 -7.06
C ARG A 335 -16.27 -17.00 -6.29
N ALA A 336 -15.16 -17.71 -6.15
CA ALA A 336 -15.10 -18.94 -5.36
C ALA A 336 -15.39 -18.68 -3.86
N GLY A 337 -14.98 -17.52 -3.34
CA GLY A 337 -15.29 -17.09 -1.98
C GLY A 337 -16.72 -16.58 -1.76
N ALA A 338 -17.45 -16.20 -2.82
CA ALA A 338 -18.78 -15.61 -2.75
C ALA A 338 -19.94 -16.62 -2.60
N VAL A 339 -19.64 -17.87 -2.23
CA VAL A 339 -20.64 -18.95 -2.07
C VAL A 339 -21.62 -18.75 -0.90
N SER A 340 -21.25 -17.92 0.08
CA SER A 340 -22.11 -17.51 1.19
C SER A 340 -21.66 -16.15 1.77
N PRO A 341 -22.56 -15.39 2.44
CA PRO A 341 -22.18 -14.15 3.11
C PRO A 341 -21.05 -14.33 4.13
N GLU A 342 -21.05 -15.43 4.88
CA GLU A 342 -20.02 -15.76 5.86
C GLU A 342 -18.66 -15.96 5.20
N ARG A 343 -18.63 -16.75 4.11
CA ARG A 343 -17.38 -17.01 3.37
C ARG A 343 -16.87 -15.76 2.68
N TRP A 344 -17.77 -14.93 2.15
CA TRP A 344 -17.41 -13.64 1.57
C TRP A 344 -16.75 -12.73 2.61
N ARG A 345 -17.35 -12.58 3.80
CA ARG A 345 -16.75 -11.79 4.90
C ARG A 345 -15.37 -12.31 5.30
N GLN A 346 -15.20 -13.62 5.38
CA GLN A 346 -13.89 -14.23 5.67
C GLN A 346 -12.84 -13.95 4.58
N THR A 347 -13.25 -13.93 3.31
CA THR A 347 -12.33 -13.83 2.17
C THR A 347 -11.99 -12.38 1.81
N ALA A 348 -13.00 -11.51 1.81
CA ALA A 348 -12.91 -10.14 1.29
C ALA A 348 -13.34 -9.06 2.30
N GLY A 349 -13.93 -9.43 3.45
CA GLY A 349 -14.43 -8.47 4.43
C GLY A 349 -13.36 -7.51 4.92
N ALA A 350 -12.25 -8.03 5.45
CA ALA A 350 -11.13 -7.21 5.90
C ALA A 350 -10.55 -6.33 4.78
N ALA A 351 -10.52 -6.82 3.53
CA ALA A 351 -10.08 -6.02 2.39
C ALA A 351 -11.04 -4.84 2.16
N VAL A 352 -12.35 -5.08 2.10
CA VAL A 352 -13.36 -4.01 1.96
C VAL A 352 -13.25 -3.00 3.10
N GLU A 353 -13.11 -3.46 4.34
CA GLU A 353 -12.94 -2.58 5.50
C GLU A 353 -11.70 -1.69 5.38
N VAL A 354 -10.58 -2.20 4.86
CA VAL A 354 -9.37 -1.41 4.60
C VAL A 354 -9.57 -0.43 3.44
N LEU A 355 -10.21 -0.87 2.35
CA LEU A 355 -10.46 -0.02 1.17
C LEU A 355 -11.38 1.16 1.50
N ILE A 356 -12.42 0.91 2.29
CA ILE A 356 -13.36 1.93 2.74
C ILE A 356 -12.74 2.72 3.89
N GLY A 357 -12.11 2.07 4.87
CA GLY A 357 -11.50 2.70 6.04
C GLY A 357 -12.47 3.00 7.17
N ARG A 358 -13.70 2.47 7.13
CA ARG A 358 -14.71 2.59 8.19
C ARG A 358 -15.69 1.43 8.12
N THR A 359 -16.17 1.00 9.28
CA THR A 359 -17.19 -0.04 9.46
C THR A 359 -18.42 0.53 10.18
N ALA A 360 -19.48 -0.27 10.29
CA ALA A 360 -20.67 0.12 11.07
C ALA A 360 -20.34 0.38 12.56
N GLU A 361 -19.43 -0.40 13.14
CA GLU A 361 -18.98 -0.28 14.52
C GLU A 361 -18.15 0.99 14.72
N THR A 362 -17.31 1.32 13.74
CA THR A 362 -16.40 2.48 13.76
C THR A 362 -17.00 3.74 13.13
N ALA A 363 -18.29 3.73 12.84
CA ALA A 363 -19.03 4.86 12.26
C ALA A 363 -19.02 6.13 13.14
N GLY A 364 -18.59 6.05 14.40
CA GLY A 364 -18.44 7.20 15.29
C GLY A 364 -19.72 7.59 16.04
N GLU A 365 -19.65 8.63 16.84
CA GLU A 365 -20.77 9.19 17.60
C GLU A 365 -21.55 10.16 16.72
N VAL A 366 -22.84 9.87 16.51
CA VAL A 366 -23.70 10.61 15.58
C VAL A 366 -24.93 11.18 16.28
N ASP A 367 -25.35 12.37 15.87
CA ASP A 367 -26.56 13.02 16.37
C ASP A 367 -27.30 13.80 15.25
N TRP A 368 -28.56 14.09 15.50
CA TRP A 368 -29.42 14.90 14.63
C TRP A 368 -29.51 16.32 15.17
N GLN A 369 -29.24 17.30 14.32
CA GLN A 369 -29.39 18.73 14.57
C GLN A 369 -30.63 19.22 13.80
N PRO A 370 -31.82 19.17 14.43
CA PRO A 370 -33.07 19.53 13.78
C PRO A 370 -33.17 21.02 13.46
N GLY A 371 -33.69 21.34 12.26
CA GLY A 371 -34.27 22.63 11.96
C GLY A 371 -35.77 22.68 12.25
N GLU A 372 -36.47 23.61 11.60
CA GLU A 372 -37.92 23.78 11.73
C GLU A 372 -38.69 22.53 11.28
N ARG A 373 -39.61 22.06 12.13
CA ARG A 373 -40.52 20.96 11.81
C ARG A 373 -41.82 21.49 11.22
N ARG A 374 -42.19 21.00 10.03
CA ARG A 374 -43.38 21.40 9.28
C ARG A 374 -44.39 20.26 9.22
N ASP A 375 -45.65 20.53 9.56
CA ASP A 375 -46.76 19.60 9.34
C ASP A 375 -47.20 19.66 7.87
N ARG A 376 -47.26 18.50 7.22
CA ARG A 376 -47.66 18.34 5.81
C ARG A 376 -48.94 17.51 5.67
N GLY A 377 -49.77 17.47 6.71
CA GLY A 377 -51.00 16.67 6.74
C GLY A 377 -50.73 15.27 7.29
N ASP A 378 -50.30 14.33 6.46
CA ASP A 378 -50.13 12.92 6.87
C ASP A 378 -48.76 12.62 7.48
N TYR A 379 -47.80 13.53 7.32
CA TYR A 379 -46.43 13.39 7.77
C TYR A 379 -45.87 14.75 8.23
N PHE A 380 -44.73 14.69 8.92
CA PHE A 380 -43.91 15.84 9.25
C PHE A 380 -42.66 15.87 8.38
N GLU A 381 -42.28 17.05 7.93
CA GLU A 381 -41.02 17.32 7.23
C GLU A 381 -40.11 18.15 8.13
N GLN A 382 -38.86 17.74 8.28
CA GLN A 382 -37.87 18.48 9.07
C GLN A 382 -36.50 18.43 8.39
N ALA A 383 -36.07 19.58 7.86
CA ALA A 383 -34.70 19.76 7.40
C ALA A 383 -33.77 19.94 8.61
N GLY A 384 -32.49 19.60 8.45
CA GLY A 384 -31.49 19.71 9.50
C GLY A 384 -30.16 19.14 9.07
N ARG A 385 -29.31 18.81 10.04
CA ARG A 385 -27.99 18.21 9.81
C ARG A 385 -27.80 16.96 10.63
N VAL A 386 -27.19 15.95 10.02
CA VAL A 386 -26.62 14.81 10.75
C VAL A 386 -25.18 15.14 11.08
N ARG A 387 -24.81 15.12 12.36
CA ARG A 387 -23.47 15.45 12.83
C ARG A 387 -22.76 14.19 13.30
N ASN A 388 -21.54 13.96 12.82
CA ASN A 388 -20.64 12.93 13.31
C ASN A 388 -19.52 13.60 14.14
N ARG A 389 -19.55 13.46 15.46
CA ARG A 389 -18.61 14.14 16.37
C ARG A 389 -17.23 13.53 16.36
N THR A 390 -17.16 12.20 16.22
CA THR A 390 -15.89 11.46 16.19
C THR A 390 -15.05 11.90 15.01
N HIS A 391 -15.67 11.98 13.82
CA HIS A 391 -14.97 12.27 12.57
C HIS A 391 -15.06 13.73 12.14
N ARG A 392 -15.81 14.56 12.90
CA ARG A 392 -16.04 16.01 12.65
C ARG A 392 -16.66 16.28 11.28
N GLU A 393 -17.66 15.46 10.92
CA GLU A 393 -18.40 15.54 9.66
C GLU A 393 -19.84 16.02 9.91
N GLU A 394 -20.43 16.71 8.94
CA GLU A 394 -21.84 17.12 8.98
C GLU A 394 -22.49 16.92 7.61
N LEU A 395 -23.71 16.38 7.59
CA LEU A 395 -24.47 16.09 6.37
C LEU A 395 -25.81 16.83 6.40
N PRO A 396 -26.09 17.72 5.42
CA PRO A 396 -27.41 18.28 5.22
C PRO A 396 -28.41 17.17 4.89
N ALA A 397 -29.53 17.13 5.62
CA ALA A 397 -30.53 16.08 5.42
C ALA A 397 -31.95 16.56 5.72
N VAL A 398 -32.92 15.77 5.25
CA VAL A 398 -34.35 15.97 5.47
C VAL A 398 -34.96 14.67 6.00
N TRP A 399 -35.65 14.80 7.13
CA TRP A 399 -36.49 13.74 7.69
C TRP A 399 -37.95 13.93 7.29
N LEU A 400 -38.52 12.89 6.72
CA LEU A 400 -39.96 12.75 6.47
C LEU A 400 -40.51 11.68 7.42
N THR A 401 -41.33 12.10 8.39
CA THR A 401 -41.81 11.23 9.47
C THR A 401 -43.32 11.08 9.42
N PRO A 402 -43.87 9.88 9.21
CA PRO A 402 -45.32 9.68 9.18
C PRO A 402 -45.94 9.90 10.57
N LYS A 403 -47.16 10.44 10.64
CA LYS A 403 -47.87 10.62 11.92
C LYS A 403 -48.17 9.30 12.63
N ARG A 404 -48.33 8.22 11.86
CA ARG A 404 -48.51 6.84 12.35
C ARG A 404 -47.32 5.99 11.90
N GLY A 405 -46.26 5.96 12.72
CA GLY A 405 -45.04 5.24 12.41
C GLY A 405 -45.08 3.76 12.80
N THR A 406 -44.41 2.91 12.01
CA THR A 406 -44.22 1.48 12.28
C THR A 406 -42.88 1.16 12.96
N GLY A 407 -42.08 2.19 13.25
CA GLY A 407 -40.70 2.02 13.72
C GLY A 407 -39.72 1.60 12.62
N ARG A 408 -40.08 1.77 11.34
CA ARG A 408 -39.19 1.53 10.19
C ARG A 408 -38.70 2.84 9.60
N ALA A 409 -37.45 2.85 9.14
CA ALA A 409 -36.87 3.97 8.41
C ALA A 409 -36.15 3.51 7.13
N VAL A 410 -36.17 4.36 6.11
CA VAL A 410 -35.39 4.21 4.87
C VAL A 410 -34.48 5.41 4.71
N VAL A 411 -33.17 5.17 4.61
CA VAL A 411 -32.22 6.18 4.12
C VAL A 411 -32.27 6.14 2.60
N TRP A 412 -32.66 7.24 1.96
CA TRP A 412 -32.88 7.35 0.52
C TRP A 412 -31.80 8.22 -0.12
N LEU A 413 -30.94 7.61 -0.93
CA LEU A 413 -29.74 8.25 -1.49
C LEU A 413 -29.70 8.13 -3.01
N ASP A 414 -29.31 9.21 -3.66
CA ASP A 414 -29.31 9.36 -5.12
C ASP A 414 -28.27 10.42 -5.55
N ASP A 415 -28.00 10.50 -6.85
CA ASP A 415 -27.06 11.46 -7.41
C ASP A 415 -27.45 12.93 -7.15
N SER A 416 -28.76 13.20 -6.99
CA SER A 416 -29.29 14.53 -6.68
C SER A 416 -29.35 14.87 -5.18
N GLY A 417 -28.78 14.03 -4.31
CA GLY A 417 -28.79 14.25 -2.85
C GLY A 417 -30.21 14.21 -2.28
N LYS A 418 -30.49 15.03 -1.26
CA LYS A 418 -31.81 15.04 -0.60
C LYS A 418 -32.94 15.57 -1.50
N ALA A 419 -32.60 16.32 -2.56
CA ALA A 419 -33.59 16.75 -3.56
C ALA A 419 -34.26 15.55 -4.27
N ALA A 420 -33.62 14.38 -4.24
CA ALA A 420 -34.16 13.14 -4.81
C ALA A 420 -35.44 12.65 -4.14
N LEU A 421 -35.83 13.19 -2.98
CA LEU A 421 -37.12 12.90 -2.35
C LEU A 421 -38.30 13.52 -3.10
N TYR A 422 -38.03 14.55 -3.90
CA TYR A 422 -39.03 15.41 -4.53
C TYR A 422 -39.01 15.30 -6.06
N GLU A 423 -40.14 15.62 -6.67
CA GLU A 423 -40.26 15.91 -8.10
C GLU A 423 -39.88 17.37 -8.39
N LYS A 424 -39.72 17.74 -9.66
CA LYS A 424 -39.36 19.11 -10.07
C LYS A 424 -40.34 20.18 -9.56
N GLY A 425 -41.59 19.82 -9.29
CA GLY A 425 -42.62 20.71 -8.73
C GLY A 425 -42.63 20.80 -7.20
N GLY A 426 -41.69 20.14 -6.50
CA GLY A 426 -41.62 20.13 -5.04
C GLY A 426 -42.54 19.13 -4.33
N ALA A 427 -43.41 18.43 -5.07
CA ALA A 427 -44.17 17.29 -4.54
C ALA A 427 -43.24 16.11 -4.23
N LEU A 428 -43.57 15.28 -3.24
CA LEU A 428 -42.82 14.05 -2.98
C LEU A 428 -42.95 13.07 -4.15
N LYS A 429 -41.86 12.37 -4.46
CA LYS A 429 -41.91 11.28 -5.44
C LYS A 429 -42.94 10.22 -4.99
N PRO A 430 -43.72 9.62 -5.91
CA PRO A 430 -44.72 8.61 -5.56
C PRO A 430 -44.17 7.43 -4.73
N ALA A 431 -42.93 7.02 -4.99
CA ALA A 431 -42.28 5.96 -4.22
C ALA A 431 -42.02 6.37 -2.75
N VAL A 432 -41.60 7.60 -2.51
CA VAL A 432 -41.38 8.15 -1.16
C VAL A 432 -42.70 8.30 -0.42
N LEU A 433 -43.74 8.80 -1.10
CA LEU A 433 -45.08 8.92 -0.54
C LEU A 433 -45.64 7.56 -0.10
N ARG A 434 -45.47 6.50 -0.92
CA ARG A 434 -45.90 5.14 -0.54
C ARG A 434 -45.21 4.62 0.72
N LEU A 435 -43.93 4.94 0.93
CA LEU A 435 -43.22 4.57 2.17
C LEU A 435 -43.84 5.26 3.38
N LEU A 436 -44.12 6.57 3.28
CA LEU A 436 -44.74 7.33 4.35
C LEU A 436 -46.15 6.83 4.67
N GLN A 437 -46.97 6.55 3.65
CA GLN A 437 -48.32 5.99 3.81
C GLN A 437 -48.30 4.60 4.46
N ALA A 438 -47.25 3.81 4.23
CA ALA A 438 -47.01 2.54 4.91
C ALA A 438 -46.41 2.72 6.33
N GLY A 439 -46.32 3.95 6.84
CA GLY A 439 -45.80 4.27 8.16
C GLY A 439 -44.28 4.10 8.29
N THR A 440 -43.54 4.17 7.19
CA THR A 440 -42.06 4.13 7.16
C THR A 440 -41.51 5.55 7.05
N ALA A 441 -40.63 5.95 7.96
CA ALA A 441 -39.94 7.24 7.87
C ALA A 441 -38.88 7.23 6.76
N VAL A 442 -38.61 8.39 6.15
CA VAL A 442 -37.63 8.52 5.07
C VAL A 442 -36.62 9.61 5.40
N LEU A 443 -35.33 9.28 5.36
CA LEU A 443 -34.21 10.20 5.52
C LEU A 443 -33.52 10.38 4.17
N GLY A 444 -33.60 11.56 3.57
CA GLY A 444 -32.77 11.92 2.42
C GLY A 444 -31.65 12.85 2.83
N ALA A 445 -30.46 12.68 2.25
CA ALA A 445 -29.29 13.47 2.60
C ALA A 445 -28.48 13.87 1.37
N ASP A 446 -27.75 14.98 1.48
CA ASP A 446 -26.65 15.29 0.58
C ASP A 446 -25.40 14.59 1.12
N LEU A 447 -24.80 13.68 0.33
CA LEU A 447 -23.48 13.16 0.66
C LEU A 447 -22.41 14.21 0.30
N LEU A 448 -21.18 14.01 0.76
CA LEU A 448 -20.07 14.92 0.51
C LEU A 448 -19.98 15.32 -0.98
N PHE A 449 -19.95 16.63 -1.26
CA PHE A 449 -20.00 17.21 -2.61
C PHE A 449 -21.28 16.88 -3.41
N GLN A 450 -22.44 16.86 -2.75
CA GLN A 450 -23.77 16.92 -3.37
C GLN A 450 -24.58 18.08 -2.79
N GLY A 451 -25.64 18.50 -3.50
CA GLY A 451 -26.63 19.45 -3.00
C GLY A 451 -26.01 20.70 -2.35
N GLU A 452 -26.27 20.89 -1.06
CA GLU A 452 -25.79 22.06 -0.29
C GLU A 452 -24.26 22.16 -0.15
N PHE A 453 -23.49 21.11 -0.44
CA PHE A 453 -22.04 21.20 -0.52
C PHE A 453 -21.53 21.88 -1.79
N LEU A 454 -22.39 22.06 -2.80
CA LEU A 454 -22.02 22.58 -4.12
C LEU A 454 -22.41 24.05 -4.25
N ALA A 455 -21.42 24.94 -4.19
CA ALA A 455 -21.65 26.39 -4.28
C ALA A 455 -22.28 26.83 -5.61
N ASP A 456 -21.99 26.13 -6.70
CA ASP A 456 -22.51 26.38 -8.06
C ASP A 456 -23.63 25.40 -8.47
N GLY A 457 -24.01 24.49 -7.56
CA GLY A 457 -24.97 23.42 -7.83
C GLY A 457 -24.51 22.38 -8.85
N GLN A 458 -23.25 22.41 -9.31
CA GLN A 458 -22.76 21.49 -10.34
C GLN A 458 -22.10 20.25 -9.72
N PRO A 459 -22.45 19.03 -10.18
CA PRO A 459 -21.81 17.81 -9.69
C PRO A 459 -20.30 17.82 -9.91
N VAL A 460 -19.55 17.36 -8.90
CA VAL A 460 -18.10 17.15 -9.04
C VAL A 460 -17.82 16.11 -10.12
N LYS A 461 -17.04 16.50 -11.13
CA LYS A 461 -16.64 15.59 -12.22
C LYS A 461 -15.38 14.78 -11.91
N GLN A 462 -14.63 15.19 -10.88
CA GLN A 462 -13.40 14.53 -10.45
C GLN A 462 -13.21 14.66 -8.95
N THR A 463 -12.63 13.64 -8.32
CA THR A 463 -12.13 13.75 -6.95
C THR A 463 -10.96 14.72 -6.91
N ARG A 464 -10.85 15.50 -5.84
CA ARG A 464 -9.72 16.42 -5.64
C ARG A 464 -8.41 15.63 -5.60
N LYS A 465 -7.40 16.15 -6.28
CA LYS A 465 -6.05 15.55 -6.34
C LYS A 465 -5.05 16.55 -5.77
N VAL A 466 -3.97 16.03 -5.17
CA VAL A 466 -2.83 16.87 -4.82
C VAL A 466 -2.20 17.41 -6.11
N ALA A 467 -1.74 18.66 -6.07
CA ALA A 467 -1.01 19.22 -7.20
C ALA A 467 0.30 18.43 -7.39
N SER A 468 0.50 17.87 -8.58
CA SER A 468 1.70 17.11 -8.91
C SER A 468 2.01 17.25 -10.39
N PRO A 469 3.31 17.36 -10.77
CA PRO A 469 3.69 17.30 -12.18
C PRO A 469 3.47 15.90 -12.79
N ARG A 470 3.23 14.87 -11.97
CA ARG A 470 2.96 13.50 -12.40
C ARG A 470 1.49 13.15 -12.21
N GLU A 471 0.87 12.59 -13.24
CA GLU A 471 -0.53 12.17 -13.26
C GLU A 471 -0.73 10.78 -12.63
N PHE A 472 -0.05 10.53 -11.51
CA PHE A 472 -0.14 9.28 -10.75
C PHE A 472 -1.10 9.40 -9.57
N ALA A 473 -2.14 8.57 -9.58
CA ALA A 473 -3.19 8.56 -8.57
C ALA A 473 -2.67 8.26 -7.15
N GLY A 474 -1.65 7.39 -7.03
CA GLY A 474 -1.07 6.99 -5.74
C GLY A 474 -0.46 8.13 -4.93
N TYR A 475 -0.10 9.27 -5.53
CA TYR A 475 0.34 10.45 -4.76
C TYR A 475 -0.79 11.20 -4.07
N THR A 476 -2.04 11.05 -4.54
CA THR A 476 -3.21 11.56 -3.82
C THR A 476 -3.80 10.45 -2.95
N PHE A 477 -4.21 9.36 -3.58
CA PHE A 477 -5.01 8.31 -2.94
C PHE A 477 -4.19 7.28 -2.19
N GLY A 478 -2.85 7.36 -2.28
CA GLY A 478 -1.97 6.65 -1.35
C GLY A 478 -2.03 7.23 0.07
N TYR A 479 -2.48 8.47 0.24
CA TYR A 479 -2.48 9.18 1.54
C TYR A 479 -3.87 9.65 1.98
N ASN A 480 -4.85 9.63 1.08
CA ASN A 480 -6.18 10.18 1.31
C ASN A 480 -7.24 9.19 0.82
N HIS A 481 -8.36 9.10 1.55
CA HIS A 481 -9.52 8.38 1.04
C HIS A 481 -10.04 9.02 -0.25
N ALA A 482 -10.42 8.18 -1.22
CA ALA A 482 -11.14 8.63 -2.39
C ALA A 482 -12.55 9.12 -2.01
N LEU A 483 -13.16 9.97 -2.85
CA LEU A 483 -14.52 10.45 -2.61
C LEU A 483 -15.54 9.32 -2.46
N PHE A 484 -15.33 8.20 -3.16
CA PHE A 484 -16.15 7.00 -3.02
C PHE A 484 -16.15 6.47 -1.57
N ALA A 485 -14.98 6.32 -0.96
CA ALA A 485 -14.86 5.85 0.42
C ALA A 485 -15.44 6.87 1.41
N GLN A 486 -15.17 8.17 1.21
CA GLN A 486 -15.75 9.24 2.05
C GLN A 486 -17.28 9.24 1.98
N ARG A 487 -17.87 9.04 0.80
CA ARG A 487 -19.34 8.95 0.69
C ARG A 487 -19.88 7.66 1.30
N ALA A 488 -19.14 6.55 1.28
CA ALA A 488 -19.54 5.35 2.02
C ALA A 488 -19.52 5.61 3.54
N HIS A 489 -18.58 6.43 4.04
CA HIS A 489 -18.58 6.89 5.43
C HIS A 489 -19.81 7.72 5.79
N ASP A 490 -20.26 8.58 4.87
CA ASP A 490 -21.50 9.34 5.02
C ASP A 490 -22.71 8.40 5.14
N VAL A 491 -22.79 7.35 4.30
CA VAL A 491 -23.86 6.34 4.38
C VAL A 491 -23.87 5.62 5.73
N LEU A 492 -22.71 5.20 6.23
CA LEU A 492 -22.59 4.57 7.56
C LEU A 492 -23.08 5.51 8.68
N THR A 493 -22.76 6.80 8.58
CA THR A 493 -23.22 7.85 9.50
C THR A 493 -24.74 7.98 9.47
N LEU A 494 -25.34 8.03 8.27
CA LEU A 494 -26.78 8.14 8.06
C LEU A 494 -27.54 6.91 8.56
N ALA A 495 -27.01 5.71 8.30
CA ALA A 495 -27.60 4.47 8.78
C ALA A 495 -27.59 4.41 10.33
N LYS A 496 -26.51 4.88 10.96
CA LYS A 496 -26.40 4.93 12.42
C LYS A 496 -27.36 5.93 13.05
N VAL A 497 -27.49 7.14 12.50
CA VAL A 497 -28.45 8.12 13.05
C VAL A 497 -29.91 7.66 12.84
N ALA A 498 -30.22 7.03 11.69
CA ALA A 498 -31.55 6.49 11.43
C ALA A 498 -31.92 5.36 12.40
N ARG A 499 -30.93 4.58 12.87
CA ARG A 499 -31.13 3.52 13.89
C ARG A 499 -31.27 4.10 15.29
N GLY A 500 -30.59 5.20 15.59
CA GLY A 500 -30.44 5.75 16.93
C GLY A 500 -31.31 6.97 17.29
N ALA A 501 -32.24 7.43 16.44
CA ALA A 501 -32.85 8.75 16.61
C ALA A 501 -33.78 8.89 17.83
N GLY A 502 -33.19 9.23 18.98
CA GLY A 502 -33.81 9.92 20.12
C GLY A 502 -33.79 11.45 19.97
N GLY A 503 -34.36 12.01 18.89
CA GLY A 503 -34.34 13.47 18.71
C GLY A 503 -35.29 14.12 17.68
N GLY A 504 -36.14 13.35 17.00
CA GLY A 504 -37.06 13.87 15.96
C GLY A 504 -38.56 13.61 16.21
N GLY A 505 -38.95 13.16 17.41
CA GLY A 505 -40.33 12.80 17.72
C GLY A 505 -40.86 11.51 17.09
N SER A 506 -40.04 10.78 16.34
CA SER A 506 -40.20 9.34 16.07
C SER A 506 -39.22 8.60 16.98
N GLY A 507 -39.70 7.62 17.75
CA GLY A 507 -38.81 6.76 18.55
C GLY A 507 -37.82 5.98 17.69
N ASN A 508 -36.82 5.36 18.33
CA ASN A 508 -35.79 4.53 17.70
C ASN A 508 -36.39 3.61 16.62
N ALA A 509 -35.90 3.69 15.38
CA ALA A 509 -36.34 2.77 14.34
C ALA A 509 -35.83 1.36 14.66
N ALA A 510 -36.76 0.42 14.83
CA ALA A 510 -36.46 -1.00 15.03
C ALA A 510 -35.82 -1.64 13.79
N ALA A 511 -36.04 -1.07 12.60
CA ALA A 511 -35.42 -1.51 11.35
C ALA A 511 -35.07 -0.32 10.45
N VAL A 512 -33.86 -0.34 9.88
CA VAL A 512 -33.37 0.66 8.93
C VAL A 512 -32.96 -0.06 7.66
N ALA A 513 -33.49 0.41 6.52
CA ALA A 513 -33.00 0.05 5.20
C ALA A 513 -32.27 1.25 4.58
N VAL A 514 -31.30 0.98 3.71
CA VAL A 514 -30.59 2.00 2.94
C VAL A 514 -30.82 1.70 1.47
N ALA A 515 -31.34 2.68 0.73
CA ALA A 515 -31.62 2.58 -0.69
C ALA A 515 -30.73 3.56 -1.45
N GLY A 516 -29.88 3.05 -2.34
CA GLY A 516 -29.04 3.83 -3.24
C GLY A 516 -29.50 3.70 -4.68
N PHE A 517 -29.67 4.84 -5.35
CA PHE A 517 -30.07 4.92 -6.77
C PHE A 517 -28.98 5.62 -7.58
N GLY A 518 -28.90 5.32 -8.89
CA GLY A 518 -27.90 5.90 -9.78
C GLY A 518 -26.47 5.62 -9.29
N GLY A 519 -25.62 6.65 -9.31
CA GLY A 519 -24.24 6.59 -8.80
C GLY A 519 -24.13 6.40 -7.29
N ALA A 520 -25.20 6.60 -6.51
CA ALA A 520 -25.22 6.27 -5.08
C ALA A 520 -25.37 4.77 -4.80
N GLY A 521 -25.83 3.97 -5.77
CA GLY A 521 -26.03 2.52 -5.61
C GLY A 521 -24.75 1.78 -5.18
N PRO A 522 -23.64 1.88 -5.93
CA PRO A 522 -22.37 1.27 -5.55
C PRO A 522 -21.80 1.78 -4.21
N ILE A 523 -22.07 3.04 -3.85
CA ILE A 523 -21.64 3.64 -2.57
C ILE A 523 -22.40 2.99 -1.42
N VAL A 524 -23.72 2.86 -1.55
CA VAL A 524 -24.58 2.17 -0.57
C VAL A 524 -24.24 0.70 -0.46
N ALA A 525 -23.87 0.03 -1.55
CA ALA A 525 -23.47 -1.37 -1.51
C ALA A 525 -22.11 -1.60 -0.80
N ALA A 526 -21.25 -0.59 -0.77
CA ALA A 526 -19.95 -0.66 -0.12
C ALA A 526 -19.99 -0.31 1.39
N ALA A 527 -20.97 0.51 1.80
CA ALA A 527 -21.26 0.85 3.19
C ALA A 527 -22.09 -0.25 3.87
#